data_AF-X1V9G7-F1
#
_entry.id   AF-X1V9G7-F1
#
_cell.length_a   1.000
_cell.length_b   1.000
_cell.length_c   1.000
_cell.angle_alpha   90.00
_cell.angle_beta   90.00
_cell.angle_gamma   90.00
#
_symmetry.space_group_name_H-M   'P 1'
#
loop_
_entity.id
_entity.type
_entity.pdbx_description
1 polymer ?
#
loop_
_entity_poly.entity_id
_entity_poly.type
_entity_poly.pdbx_seq_one_letter_code
_entity_poly.pdbx_strand_id
1 'polypeptide(L)'
;TENGAHVINLGLGGSEPSKALENAIAYSYNRGVTLIAAAGNDGAGGVCYPAAYDDYVIAVGATRYDETLAHYSNYGLSLDLTAPGGDLNVDQNEDDYGDGILQQTYDKGGSEISWGYCFMEGTSMAAAHVSAVAALLIAHGNTASPAEVREALESTAEDKGLTGWDIEYGWGIVDAYAALQWQATKPGPGPGPGPLPLEAEFTAEPTIGPEQLTVQFTNQSTGNITSWLWDFGDGTT
;
A
#
# COMPACT_ATOMS: atom_id res chain seq x y z
N THR A 1 -18.76 -2.62 -8.92
CA THR A 1 -19.54 -1.43 -8.52
C THR A 1 -21.00 -1.52 -8.92
N GLU A 2 -21.32 -2.08 -10.09
CA GLU A 2 -22.70 -2.24 -10.60
C GLU A 2 -23.64 -3.08 -9.72
N ASN A 3 -23.08 -3.87 -8.80
CA ASN A 3 -23.81 -4.71 -7.86
C ASN A 3 -23.78 -4.18 -6.40
N GLY A 4 -23.47 -2.90 -6.18
CA GLY A 4 -23.59 -2.25 -4.86
C GLY A 4 -22.45 -2.50 -3.87
N ALA A 5 -21.29 -2.96 -4.34
CA ALA A 5 -20.10 -3.08 -3.49
C ALA A 5 -19.53 -1.71 -3.12
N HIS A 6 -19.23 -1.48 -1.84
CA HIS A 6 -18.55 -0.29 -1.32
C HIS A 6 -17.07 -0.52 -1.02
N VAL A 7 -16.69 -1.77 -0.76
CA VAL A 7 -15.31 -2.22 -0.56
C VAL A 7 -15.06 -3.45 -1.44
N ILE A 8 -13.91 -3.52 -2.09
CA ILE A 8 -13.47 -4.68 -2.85
C ILE A 8 -12.10 -5.11 -2.32
N ASN A 9 -12.03 -6.34 -1.79
CA ASN A 9 -10.81 -7.01 -1.37
C ASN A 9 -10.20 -7.79 -2.55
N LEU A 10 -8.93 -7.55 -2.83
CA LEU A 10 -8.16 -8.18 -3.91
C LEU A 10 -6.97 -8.94 -3.31
N GLY A 11 -7.22 -10.14 -2.79
CA GLY A 11 -6.20 -11.06 -2.30
C GLY A 11 -5.41 -11.76 -3.42
N LEU A 12 -5.01 -11.00 -4.44
CA LEU A 12 -4.34 -11.46 -5.66
C LEU A 12 -3.26 -10.45 -6.07
N GLY A 13 -2.30 -10.88 -6.90
CA GLY A 13 -1.28 -9.99 -7.42
C GLY A 13 -0.49 -10.57 -8.59
N GLY A 14 0.21 -9.70 -9.31
CA GLY A 14 1.20 -10.04 -10.34
C GLY A 14 2.28 -8.96 -10.44
N SER A 15 3.42 -9.30 -11.06
CA SER A 15 4.59 -8.40 -11.12
C SER A 15 4.42 -7.25 -12.13
N GLU A 16 3.56 -7.40 -13.13
CA GLU A 16 3.46 -6.46 -14.25
C GLU A 16 2.16 -5.64 -14.22
N PRO A 17 2.22 -4.34 -14.57
CA PRO A 17 1.02 -3.52 -14.71
C PRO A 17 0.22 -3.93 -15.95
N SER A 18 -1.10 -3.82 -15.86
CA SER A 18 -2.03 -4.00 -16.97
C SER A 18 -2.93 -2.79 -17.13
N LYS A 19 -2.91 -2.14 -18.30
CA LYS A 19 -3.75 -0.96 -18.53
C LYS A 19 -5.25 -1.27 -18.42
N ALA A 20 -5.66 -2.47 -18.82
CA ALA A 20 -7.04 -2.90 -18.69
C ALA A 20 -7.45 -3.05 -17.22
N LEU A 21 -6.55 -3.58 -16.38
CA LEU A 21 -6.78 -3.72 -14.93
C LEU A 21 -6.82 -2.35 -14.25
N GLU A 22 -5.84 -1.48 -14.52
CA GLU A 22 -5.78 -0.11 -14.01
C GLU A 22 -7.06 0.67 -14.36
N ASN A 23 -7.55 0.58 -15.60
CA ASN A 23 -8.79 1.23 -16.00
C ASN A 23 -10.01 0.71 -15.22
N ALA A 24 -10.06 -0.60 -14.89
CA ALA A 24 -11.15 -1.19 -14.11
C ALA A 24 -11.09 -0.79 -12.62
N ILE A 25 -9.87 -0.69 -12.07
CA ILE A 25 -9.56 -0.16 -10.74
C ILE A 25 -10.01 1.30 -10.65
N ALA A 26 -9.53 2.16 -11.55
CA ALA A 26 -9.89 3.57 -11.62
C ALA A 26 -11.41 3.77 -11.82
N TYR A 27 -12.05 2.96 -12.66
CA TYR A 27 -13.51 2.98 -12.85
C TYR A 27 -14.28 2.73 -11.54
N SER A 28 -13.77 1.82 -10.71
CA SER A 28 -14.38 1.46 -9.43
C SER A 28 -14.14 2.52 -8.37
N TYR A 29 -12.90 3.00 -8.25
CA TYR A 29 -12.53 4.09 -7.35
C TYR A 29 -13.36 5.35 -7.60
N ASN A 30 -13.47 5.77 -8.88
CA ASN A 30 -14.26 6.94 -9.29
C ASN A 30 -15.77 6.81 -9.04
N ARG A 31 -16.26 5.62 -8.64
CA ARG A 31 -17.64 5.38 -8.21
C ARG A 31 -17.79 5.28 -6.68
N GLY A 32 -16.76 5.68 -5.94
CA GLY A 32 -16.78 5.68 -4.48
C GLY A 32 -16.54 4.31 -3.86
N VAL A 33 -15.85 3.40 -4.57
CA VAL A 33 -15.54 2.07 -4.03
C VAL A 33 -14.10 2.02 -3.55
N THR A 34 -13.91 1.66 -2.28
CA THR A 34 -12.60 1.45 -1.70
C THR A 34 -12.02 0.14 -2.20
N LEU A 35 -10.78 0.19 -2.71
CA LEU A 35 -10.06 -0.95 -3.27
C LEU A 35 -8.87 -1.26 -2.38
N ILE A 36 -8.76 -2.51 -1.94
CA ILE A 36 -7.69 -2.96 -1.03
C ILE A 36 -7.09 -4.23 -1.62
N ALA A 37 -5.76 -4.29 -1.71
CA ALA A 37 -5.07 -5.40 -2.35
C ALA A 37 -3.83 -5.86 -1.59
N ALA A 38 -3.51 -7.14 -1.76
CA ALA A 38 -2.35 -7.78 -1.16
C ALA A 38 -1.04 -7.31 -1.81
N ALA A 39 -0.03 -7.00 -1.00
CA ALA A 39 1.25 -6.49 -1.49
C ALA A 39 2.10 -7.53 -2.24
N GLY A 40 1.90 -8.83 -1.98
CA GLY A 40 2.69 -9.93 -2.54
C GLY A 40 3.41 -10.76 -1.47
N ASN A 41 3.81 -11.98 -1.83
CA ASN A 41 4.30 -12.99 -0.86
C ASN A 41 5.71 -13.51 -1.22
N ASP A 42 6.56 -12.68 -1.82
CA ASP A 42 7.89 -13.06 -2.30
C ASP A 42 9.03 -12.65 -1.35
N GLY A 43 8.71 -11.93 -0.26
CA GLY A 43 9.68 -11.38 0.70
C GLY A 43 10.63 -10.37 0.04
N ALA A 44 10.15 -9.67 -0.99
CA ALA A 44 10.97 -8.86 -1.86
C ALA A 44 10.53 -7.39 -1.90
N GLY A 45 11.49 -6.52 -2.24
CA GLY A 45 11.22 -5.13 -2.57
C GLY A 45 10.42 -5.03 -3.87
N GLY A 46 9.22 -4.46 -3.80
CA GLY A 46 8.28 -4.29 -4.91
C GLY A 46 6.89 -4.81 -4.58
N VAL A 47 5.94 -3.90 -4.42
CA VAL A 47 4.52 -4.24 -4.25
C VAL A 47 3.95 -4.71 -5.60
N CYS A 48 3.18 -5.81 -5.60
CA CYS A 48 2.56 -6.36 -6.79
C CYS A 48 1.38 -5.52 -7.29
N TYR A 49 1.02 -5.65 -8.56
CA TYR A 49 -0.22 -5.11 -9.10
C TYR A 49 -1.39 -6.07 -8.82
N PRO A 50 -2.58 -5.58 -8.43
CA PRO A 50 -3.01 -4.17 -8.49
C PRO A 50 -2.71 -3.33 -7.23
N ALA A 51 -2.06 -3.87 -6.20
CA ALA A 51 -1.76 -3.12 -4.98
C ALA A 51 -0.89 -1.88 -5.27
N ALA A 52 0.07 -1.97 -6.20
CA ALA A 52 0.90 -0.85 -6.65
C ALA A 52 0.20 0.20 -7.55
N TYR A 53 -1.13 0.20 -7.63
CA TYR A 53 -1.88 1.30 -8.24
C TYR A 53 -2.23 2.35 -7.17
N ASP A 54 -1.20 3.05 -6.70
CA ASP A 54 -1.21 3.91 -5.49
C ASP A 54 -2.34 4.95 -5.48
N ASP A 55 -2.65 5.53 -6.64
CA ASP A 55 -3.75 6.51 -6.80
C ASP A 55 -5.13 5.96 -6.41
N TYR A 56 -5.31 4.63 -6.40
CA TYR A 56 -6.62 3.99 -6.30
C TYR A 56 -6.71 2.88 -5.26
N VAL A 57 -5.62 2.15 -4.99
CA VAL A 57 -5.65 0.87 -4.26
C VAL A 57 -4.81 0.97 -3.00
N ILE A 58 -5.42 0.61 -1.87
CA ILE A 58 -4.72 0.50 -0.59
C ILE A 58 -3.93 -0.82 -0.59
N ALA A 59 -2.60 -0.72 -0.63
CA ALA A 59 -1.67 -1.84 -0.62
C ALA A 59 -1.39 -2.32 0.81
N VAL A 60 -1.56 -3.63 1.02
CA VAL A 60 -1.49 -4.22 2.36
C VAL A 60 -0.41 -5.29 2.46
N GLY A 61 0.57 -5.03 3.32
CA GLY A 61 1.60 -5.98 3.74
C GLY A 61 1.14 -6.82 4.94
N ALA A 62 1.92 -7.84 5.28
CA ALA A 62 1.58 -8.81 6.32
C ALA A 62 2.53 -8.72 7.53
N THR A 63 1.96 -8.71 8.73
CA THR A 63 2.69 -8.93 9.98
C THR A 63 2.37 -10.28 10.62
N ARG A 64 3.27 -10.75 11.47
CA ARG A 64 3.11 -11.94 12.32
C ARG A 64 2.37 -11.61 13.61
N TYR A 65 2.15 -12.63 14.44
CA TYR A 65 1.56 -12.50 15.76
C TYR A 65 2.31 -11.51 16.67
N ASP A 66 3.64 -11.45 16.58
CA ASP A 66 4.48 -10.50 17.31
C ASP A 66 4.63 -9.12 16.66
N GLU A 67 3.74 -8.80 15.70
CA GLU A 67 3.69 -7.52 14.99
C GLU A 67 4.92 -7.22 14.12
N THR A 68 5.87 -8.15 14.01
CA THR A 68 6.99 -8.01 13.07
C THR A 68 6.53 -8.31 11.64
N LEU A 69 7.21 -7.71 10.66
CA LEU A 69 6.97 -7.98 9.24
C LEU A 69 7.09 -9.48 8.95
N ALA A 70 6.07 -10.06 8.33
CA ALA A 70 6.11 -11.45 7.92
C ALA A 70 7.20 -11.65 6.86
N HIS A 71 7.97 -12.74 6.99
CA HIS A 71 9.17 -12.97 6.17
C HIS A 71 8.90 -13.02 4.65
N TYR A 72 7.66 -13.33 4.27
CA TYR A 72 7.21 -13.38 2.88
C TYR A 72 6.58 -12.07 2.39
N SER A 73 6.29 -11.09 3.25
CA SER A 73 5.59 -9.87 2.84
C SER A 73 6.46 -9.07 1.87
N ASN A 74 5.93 -8.76 0.69
CA ASN A 74 6.55 -7.74 -0.16
C ASN A 74 6.42 -6.37 0.51
N TYR A 75 7.38 -5.51 0.22
CA TYR A 75 7.56 -4.20 0.84
C TYR A 75 8.01 -3.18 -0.21
N GLY A 76 7.87 -1.86 0.03
CA GLY A 76 8.32 -0.85 -0.94
C GLY A 76 7.51 0.45 -0.93
N LEU A 77 7.82 1.32 -1.90
CA LEU A 77 7.25 2.68 -1.97
C LEU A 77 5.73 2.74 -2.11
N SER A 78 5.15 1.73 -2.73
CA SER A 78 3.70 1.63 -2.92
C SER A 78 2.97 0.96 -1.76
N LEU A 79 3.64 0.65 -0.65
CA LEU A 79 3.02 0.02 0.52
C LEU A 79 2.33 1.09 1.38
N ASP A 80 1.06 0.90 1.69
CA ASP A 80 0.30 1.88 2.48
C ASP A 80 0.31 1.56 3.97
N LEU A 81 0.02 0.30 4.32
CA LEU A 81 0.02 -0.18 5.69
C LEU A 81 0.13 -1.71 5.74
N THR A 82 0.24 -2.24 6.93
CA THR A 82 0.26 -3.68 7.20
C THR A 82 -0.91 -4.12 8.06
N ALA A 83 -1.16 -5.42 8.07
CA ALA A 83 -2.16 -6.04 8.93
C ALA A 83 -1.76 -7.51 9.24
N PRO A 84 -2.43 -8.16 10.22
CA PRO A 84 -2.16 -9.56 10.52
C PRO A 84 -2.30 -10.47 9.30
N GLY A 85 -1.16 -11.04 8.88
CA GLY A 85 -1.07 -12.01 7.79
C GLY A 85 -0.64 -13.40 8.26
N GLY A 86 -0.08 -13.52 9.47
CA GLY A 86 0.29 -14.78 10.11
C GLY A 86 1.62 -15.38 9.61
N ASP A 87 2.12 -16.39 10.30
CA ASP A 87 3.28 -17.20 9.91
C ASP A 87 3.12 -18.63 10.46
N LEU A 88 2.89 -19.58 9.57
CA LEU A 88 2.65 -20.99 9.92
C LEU A 88 3.90 -21.73 10.36
N ASN A 89 5.08 -21.11 10.24
CA ASN A 89 6.36 -21.73 10.61
C ASN A 89 6.77 -21.45 12.06
N VAL A 90 5.99 -20.63 12.76
CA VAL A 90 6.23 -20.26 14.16
C VAL A 90 4.97 -20.50 14.98
N ASP A 91 5.18 -20.86 16.24
CA ASP A 91 4.18 -20.96 17.29
C ASP A 91 4.72 -20.14 18.46
N GLN A 92 4.34 -18.87 18.51
CA GLN A 92 4.83 -17.87 19.48
C GLN A 92 3.94 -17.82 20.72
N ASN A 93 2.73 -18.38 20.66
CA ASN A 93 1.78 -18.43 21.76
C ASN A 93 1.80 -19.78 22.53
N GLU A 94 2.57 -20.75 22.03
CA GLU A 94 2.76 -22.10 22.59
C GLU A 94 1.45 -22.91 22.69
N ASP A 95 0.57 -22.77 21.70
CA ASP A 95 -0.71 -23.48 21.63
C ASP A 95 -0.70 -24.77 20.78
N ASP A 96 0.48 -25.17 20.29
CA ASP A 96 0.75 -26.30 19.39
C ASP A 96 0.22 -26.11 17.95
N TYR A 97 -0.22 -24.89 17.58
CA TYR A 97 -0.59 -24.51 16.22
C TYR A 97 0.36 -23.44 15.67
N GLY A 98 0.60 -23.45 14.36
CA GLY A 98 1.30 -22.35 13.71
C GLY A 98 0.46 -21.07 13.76
N ASP A 99 1.10 -19.92 13.97
CA ASP A 99 0.50 -18.59 14.14
C ASP A 99 -0.07 -18.00 12.84
N GLY A 100 -0.94 -18.75 12.17
CA GLY A 100 -1.64 -18.30 10.97
C GLY A 100 -2.90 -17.50 11.27
N ILE A 101 -3.55 -17.05 10.19
CA ILE A 101 -4.90 -16.49 10.23
C ILE A 101 -5.91 -17.63 10.06
N LEU A 102 -6.67 -17.90 11.12
CA LEU A 102 -7.71 -18.91 11.11
C LEU A 102 -8.88 -18.47 10.22
N GLN A 103 -9.21 -19.28 9.21
CA GLN A 103 -10.32 -18.99 8.31
C GLN A 103 -11.07 -20.26 7.91
N GLN A 104 -12.35 -20.08 7.56
CA GLN A 104 -13.13 -21.17 7.00
C GLN A 104 -12.69 -21.44 5.57
N THR A 105 -12.29 -22.66 5.29
CA THR A 105 -11.86 -23.10 3.96
C THR A 105 -12.20 -24.58 3.77
N TYR A 106 -11.81 -25.16 2.64
CA TYR A 106 -11.98 -26.58 2.37
C TYR A 106 -10.64 -27.32 2.36
N ASP A 107 -10.66 -28.58 2.82
CA ASP A 107 -9.50 -29.47 2.74
C ASP A 107 -9.24 -29.86 1.28
N LYS A 108 -8.05 -29.54 0.79
CA LYS A 108 -7.58 -29.87 -0.57
C LYS A 108 -6.91 -31.26 -0.67
N GLY A 109 -6.65 -31.91 0.46
CA GLY A 109 -5.88 -33.16 0.52
C GLY A 109 -6.71 -34.44 0.35
N GLY A 110 -8.04 -34.36 0.43
CA GLY A 110 -8.96 -35.49 0.32
C GLY A 110 -9.53 -35.74 -1.08
N SER A 111 -10.06 -36.94 -1.30
CA SER A 111 -10.86 -37.28 -2.50
C SER A 111 -12.27 -36.67 -2.48
N GLU A 112 -12.67 -36.05 -1.37
CA GLU A 112 -13.95 -35.37 -1.16
C GLU A 112 -13.69 -33.95 -0.63
N ILE A 113 -14.53 -32.99 -1.03
CA ILE A 113 -14.49 -31.63 -0.48
C ILE A 113 -15.05 -31.69 0.94
N SER A 114 -14.18 -31.45 1.94
CA SER A 114 -14.61 -31.24 3.33
C SER A 114 -14.39 -29.78 3.72
N TRP A 115 -15.33 -29.19 4.48
CA TRP A 115 -15.25 -27.80 4.95
C TRP A 115 -14.83 -27.76 6.42
N GLY A 116 -13.94 -26.83 6.76
CA GLY A 116 -13.44 -26.67 8.12
C GLY A 116 -12.74 -25.33 8.33
N TYR A 117 -12.15 -25.16 9.51
CA TYR A 117 -11.27 -24.04 9.79
C TYR A 117 -9.82 -24.49 9.62
N CYS A 118 -9.03 -23.67 8.93
CA CYS A 118 -7.60 -23.90 8.77
C CYS A 118 -6.86 -22.59 8.98
N PHE A 119 -5.67 -22.68 9.60
CA PHE A 119 -4.73 -21.58 9.61
C PHE A 119 -4.10 -21.43 8.22
N MET A 120 -4.03 -20.19 7.73
CA MET A 120 -3.30 -19.84 6.51
C MET A 120 -2.45 -18.59 6.75
N GLU A 121 -1.49 -18.34 5.88
CA GLU A 121 -0.67 -17.13 5.91
C GLU A 121 -0.72 -16.39 4.57
N GLY A 122 -0.46 -15.09 4.59
CA GLY A 122 -0.28 -14.30 3.37
C GLY A 122 -0.75 -12.85 3.48
N THR A 123 -0.23 -12.00 2.59
CA THR A 123 -0.73 -10.64 2.39
C THR A 123 -2.19 -10.60 1.92
N SER A 124 -2.69 -11.69 1.31
CA SER A 124 -4.13 -11.86 1.02
C SER A 124 -5.00 -11.90 2.26
N MET A 125 -4.51 -12.47 3.37
CA MET A 125 -5.22 -12.51 4.66
C MET A 125 -5.14 -11.15 5.36
N ALA A 126 -3.98 -10.48 5.27
CA ALA A 126 -3.81 -9.12 5.77
C ALA A 126 -4.75 -8.12 5.06
N ALA A 127 -4.84 -8.18 3.73
CA ALA A 127 -5.75 -7.35 2.93
C ALA A 127 -7.23 -7.54 3.33
N ALA A 128 -7.62 -8.75 3.73
CA ALA A 128 -8.98 -9.04 4.21
C ALA A 128 -9.27 -8.33 5.55
N HIS A 129 -8.30 -8.26 6.48
CA HIS A 129 -8.43 -7.50 7.73
C HIS A 129 -8.63 -6.01 7.45
N VAL A 130 -7.80 -5.41 6.60
CA VAL A 130 -7.94 -3.99 6.23
C VAL A 130 -9.28 -3.73 5.52
N SER A 131 -9.71 -4.66 4.66
CA SER A 131 -11.04 -4.58 4.01
C SER A 131 -12.18 -4.60 5.01
N ALA A 132 -12.07 -5.37 6.09
CA ALA A 132 -13.06 -5.37 7.16
C ALA A 132 -13.10 -4.02 7.90
N VAL A 133 -11.95 -3.43 8.22
CA VAL A 133 -11.89 -2.11 8.89
C VAL A 133 -12.44 -1.00 7.99
N ALA A 134 -12.11 -1.01 6.68
CA ALA A 134 -12.70 -0.11 5.71
C ALA A 134 -14.23 -0.23 5.66
N ALA A 135 -14.76 -1.46 5.67
CA ALA A 135 -16.19 -1.69 5.71
C ALA A 135 -16.83 -1.20 7.02
N LEU A 136 -16.14 -1.34 8.16
CA LEU A 136 -16.59 -0.81 9.46
C LEU A 136 -16.67 0.71 9.46
N LEU A 137 -15.67 1.42 8.91
CA LEU A 137 -15.69 2.88 8.76
C LEU A 137 -16.92 3.36 7.98
N ILE A 138 -17.21 2.67 6.87
CA ILE A 138 -18.37 2.99 6.02
C ILE A 138 -19.68 2.68 6.74
N ALA A 139 -19.78 1.52 7.38
CA ALA A 139 -21.00 1.09 8.08
C ALA A 139 -21.29 1.94 9.33
N HIS A 140 -20.26 2.40 10.03
CA HIS A 140 -20.38 3.28 11.20
C HIS A 140 -20.65 4.74 10.79
N GLY A 141 -20.45 5.09 9.51
CA GLY A 141 -20.77 6.41 8.96
C GLY A 141 -19.67 7.46 9.16
N ASN A 142 -18.44 7.04 9.46
CA ASN A 142 -17.29 7.95 9.55
C ASN A 142 -16.99 8.60 8.20
N THR A 143 -17.11 7.83 7.12
CA THR A 143 -16.91 8.28 5.74
C THR A 143 -17.50 7.25 4.76
N ALA A 144 -17.80 7.66 3.53
CA ALA A 144 -18.07 6.76 2.40
C ALA A 144 -17.14 7.01 1.21
N SER A 145 -16.14 7.90 1.34
CA SER A 145 -15.21 8.24 0.28
C SER A 145 -13.98 7.32 0.35
N PRO A 146 -13.55 6.69 -0.77
CA PRO A 146 -12.34 5.89 -0.79
C PRO A 146 -11.09 6.64 -0.28
N ALA A 147 -10.98 7.93 -0.61
CA ALA A 147 -9.86 8.76 -0.17
C ALA A 147 -9.85 8.98 1.35
N GLU A 148 -11.01 9.27 1.93
CA GLU A 148 -11.14 9.45 3.38
C GLU A 148 -11.02 8.11 4.14
N VAL A 149 -11.44 7.00 3.54
CA VAL A 149 -11.22 5.66 4.10
C VAL A 149 -9.72 5.35 4.16
N ARG A 150 -9.00 5.61 3.07
CA ARG A 150 -7.53 5.51 3.03
C ARG A 150 -6.90 6.37 4.13
N GLU A 151 -7.26 7.65 4.18
CA GLU A 151 -6.74 8.60 5.18
C GLU A 151 -7.02 8.16 6.62
N ALA A 152 -8.23 7.65 6.90
CA ALA A 152 -8.59 7.14 8.21
C ALA A 152 -7.71 5.94 8.59
N LEU A 153 -7.49 4.99 7.67
CA LEU A 153 -6.64 3.83 7.92
C LEU A 153 -5.18 4.22 8.12
N GLU A 154 -4.62 5.06 7.25
CA GLU A 154 -3.21 5.47 7.29
C GLU A 154 -2.91 6.35 8.52
N SER A 155 -3.72 7.37 8.80
CA SER A 155 -3.46 8.32 9.89
C SER A 155 -3.72 7.77 11.29
N THR A 156 -4.34 6.59 11.39
CA THR A 156 -4.65 5.93 12.67
C THR A 156 -3.94 4.60 12.85
N ALA A 157 -3.16 4.17 11.86
CA ALA A 157 -2.33 2.97 11.97
C ALA A 157 -1.37 3.09 13.16
N GLU A 158 -1.10 1.94 13.79
CA GLU A 158 -0.07 1.83 14.81
C GLU A 158 1.30 1.84 14.13
N ASP A 159 2.00 2.97 14.24
CA ASP A 159 3.34 3.18 13.69
C ASP A 159 4.32 2.09 14.18
N LYS A 160 4.97 1.43 13.22
CA LYS A 160 5.97 0.37 13.42
C LYS A 160 7.13 0.60 12.47
N GLY A 161 8.33 0.22 12.90
CA GLY A 161 9.54 0.43 12.11
C GLY A 161 10.15 1.81 12.39
N LEU A 162 10.45 2.57 11.34
CA LEU A 162 10.92 3.95 11.45
C LEU A 162 9.73 4.88 11.70
N THR A 163 9.91 5.91 12.52
CA THR A 163 8.81 6.83 12.83
C THR A 163 8.22 7.47 11.58
N GLY A 164 6.90 7.32 11.43
CA GLY A 164 6.16 7.78 10.26
C GLY A 164 6.09 6.71 9.18
N TRP A 165 5.87 7.11 7.93
CA TRP A 165 5.81 6.14 6.84
C TRP A 165 7.19 5.54 6.55
N ASP A 166 7.26 4.22 6.38
CA ASP A 166 8.44 3.52 5.88
C ASP A 166 8.11 2.40 4.88
N ILE A 167 9.14 1.89 4.21
CA ILE A 167 8.95 0.91 3.13
C ILE A 167 8.49 -0.47 3.63
N GLU A 168 8.73 -0.80 4.91
CA GLU A 168 8.50 -2.12 5.50
C GLU A 168 7.09 -2.24 6.06
N TYR A 169 6.61 -1.21 6.75
CA TYR A 169 5.30 -1.19 7.42
C TYR A 169 4.29 -0.23 6.79
N GLY A 170 4.70 0.57 5.81
CA GLY A 170 3.89 1.70 5.35
C GLY A 170 3.69 2.68 6.49
N TRP A 171 2.45 3.05 6.79
CA TRP A 171 2.09 3.85 7.97
C TRP A 171 1.99 3.05 9.28
N GLY A 172 2.20 1.73 9.24
CA GLY A 172 2.11 0.87 10.42
C GLY A 172 1.07 -0.25 10.28
N ILE A 173 0.61 -0.76 11.42
CA ILE A 173 -0.38 -1.84 11.48
C ILE A 173 -1.79 -1.24 11.60
N VAL A 174 -2.76 -1.76 10.85
CA VAL A 174 -4.15 -1.29 10.93
C VAL A 174 -4.72 -1.36 12.36
N ASP A 175 -5.22 -0.23 12.87
CA ASP A 175 -5.93 -0.15 14.16
C ASP A 175 -7.42 0.16 13.92
N ALA A 176 -8.27 -0.86 14.10
CA ALA A 176 -9.70 -0.72 13.89
C ALA A 176 -10.38 0.25 14.89
N TYR A 177 -9.91 0.29 16.13
CA TYR A 177 -10.50 1.14 17.15
C TYR A 177 -10.15 2.60 16.89
N ALA A 178 -8.87 2.90 16.64
CA ALA A 178 -8.41 4.24 16.33
C ALA A 178 -9.05 4.76 15.03
N ALA A 179 -9.16 3.91 14.00
CA ALA A 179 -9.86 4.25 12.76
C ALA A 179 -11.33 4.66 13.01
N LEU A 180 -12.06 3.94 13.85
CA LEU A 180 -13.45 4.28 14.18
C LEU A 180 -13.59 5.59 14.99
N GLN A 181 -12.53 6.06 15.64
CA GLN A 181 -12.49 7.38 16.28
C GLN A 181 -12.12 8.52 15.30
N TRP A 182 -11.70 8.19 14.07
CA TRP A 182 -11.33 9.18 13.06
C TRP A 182 -12.53 10.03 12.64
N GLN A 183 -12.27 11.31 12.39
CA GLN A 183 -13.25 12.29 11.93
C GLN A 183 -12.63 13.12 10.80
N ALA A 184 -13.43 13.43 9.77
CA ALA A 184 -13.03 14.13 8.55
C ALA A 184 -12.59 15.61 8.71
N THR A 185 -12.24 16.03 9.94
CA THR A 185 -11.83 17.41 10.24
C THR A 185 -10.32 17.58 10.38
N LYS A 186 -9.53 16.55 10.11
CA LYS A 186 -8.07 16.63 10.07
C LYS A 186 -7.63 16.39 8.62
N PRO A 187 -6.87 17.29 7.99
CA PRO A 187 -6.03 16.87 6.88
C PRO A 187 -5.00 15.91 7.48
N GLY A 188 -5.21 14.62 7.28
CA GLY A 188 -4.22 13.59 7.47
C GLY A 188 -3.05 13.82 6.50
N PRO A 189 -1.96 13.06 6.67
CA PRO A 189 -0.99 12.93 5.59
C PRO A 189 -1.80 12.46 4.37
N GLY A 190 -1.63 13.13 3.22
CA GLY A 190 -2.12 12.58 1.96
C GLY A 190 -1.53 11.18 1.72
N PRO A 191 -1.92 10.48 0.63
CA PRO A 191 -1.41 9.15 0.33
C PRO A 191 0.11 9.13 0.61
N GLY A 192 0.55 8.17 1.44
CA GLY A 192 1.97 7.93 1.73
C GLY A 192 2.75 8.03 0.43
N PRO A 193 4.02 8.49 0.42
CA PRO A 193 4.67 9.00 -0.78
C PRO A 193 4.65 7.95 -1.90
N GLY A 194 3.58 7.99 -2.71
CA GLY A 194 3.59 7.54 -4.08
C GLY A 194 4.83 8.20 -4.70
N PRO A 195 5.46 7.54 -5.69
CA PRO A 195 6.76 7.96 -6.21
C PRO A 195 6.78 9.48 -6.30
N LEU A 196 7.65 10.12 -5.48
CA LEU A 196 7.67 11.58 -5.28
C LEU A 196 7.35 12.23 -6.62
N PRO A 197 6.37 13.16 -6.70
CA PRO A 197 6.03 13.78 -7.97
C PRO A 197 7.33 14.23 -8.61
N LEU A 198 7.55 13.83 -9.87
CA LEU A 198 8.77 14.18 -10.59
C LEU A 198 8.89 15.72 -10.60
N GLU A 199 9.75 16.24 -9.73
CA GLU A 199 9.95 17.67 -9.55
C GLU A 199 11.32 18.00 -10.10
N ALA A 200 11.34 18.76 -11.19
CA ALA A 200 12.57 19.23 -11.81
C ALA A 200 13.07 20.45 -11.03
N GLU A 201 14.23 20.32 -10.38
CA GLU A 201 14.86 21.39 -9.61
C GLU A 201 16.35 21.47 -9.99
N PHE A 202 16.83 22.67 -10.28
CA PHE A 202 18.24 22.92 -10.62
C PHE A 202 18.69 24.25 -10.04
N THR A 203 19.92 24.29 -9.56
CA THR A 203 20.60 25.54 -9.20
C THR A 203 21.78 25.78 -10.13
N ALA A 204 22.10 27.06 -10.33
CA ALA A 204 23.23 27.48 -11.15
C ALA A 204 24.05 28.53 -10.40
N GLU A 205 25.37 28.42 -10.42
CA GLU A 205 26.26 29.43 -9.84
C GLU A 205 27.56 29.56 -10.66
N PRO A 206 27.99 30.77 -11.05
CA PRO A 206 27.29 32.07 -10.96
C PRO A 206 26.22 32.26 -12.05
N THR A 207 25.18 33.06 -11.78
CA THR A 207 24.10 33.37 -12.76
C THR A 207 24.29 34.69 -13.52
N ILE A 208 25.30 35.48 -13.15
CA ILE A 208 25.63 36.75 -13.80
C ILE A 208 27.15 36.98 -13.79
N GLY A 209 27.67 37.54 -14.88
CA GLY A 209 29.10 37.81 -15.02
C GLY A 209 29.46 38.34 -16.41
N PRO A 210 30.73 38.71 -16.64
CA PRO A 210 31.22 39.15 -17.95
C PRO A 210 31.21 37.99 -18.96
N GLU A 211 31.36 38.32 -20.24
CA GLU A 211 31.46 37.34 -21.34
C GLU A 211 32.52 36.26 -21.06
N GLN A 212 32.29 35.04 -21.56
CA GLN A 212 33.02 33.81 -21.17
C GLN A 212 32.81 33.37 -19.70
N LEU A 213 31.59 33.54 -19.20
CA LEU A 213 31.21 33.05 -17.87
C LEU A 213 31.10 31.52 -17.87
N THR A 214 31.89 30.85 -17.03
CA THR A 214 31.69 29.43 -16.73
C THR A 214 30.65 29.31 -15.62
N VAL A 215 29.53 28.66 -15.90
CA VAL A 215 28.44 28.42 -14.96
C VAL A 215 28.44 26.96 -14.53
N GLN A 216 28.35 26.69 -13.23
CA GLN A 216 28.16 25.34 -12.70
C GLN A 216 26.67 25.09 -12.45
N PHE A 217 26.17 23.95 -12.90
CA PHE A 217 24.79 23.51 -12.65
C PHE A 217 24.79 22.37 -11.64
N THR A 218 23.87 22.44 -10.67
CA THR A 218 23.60 21.36 -9.73
C THR A 218 22.19 20.87 -9.93
N ASN A 219 22.03 19.58 -10.22
CA ASN A 219 20.71 18.94 -10.27
C ASN A 219 20.22 18.65 -8.85
N GLN A 220 19.02 19.12 -8.53
CA GLN A 220 18.32 18.90 -7.25
C GLN A 220 16.96 18.22 -7.45
N SER A 221 16.69 17.72 -8.66
CA SER A 221 15.42 17.10 -9.03
C SER A 221 15.11 15.87 -8.15
N THR A 222 13.83 15.66 -7.85
CA THR A 222 13.34 14.55 -7.02
C THR A 222 12.42 13.62 -7.82
N GLY A 223 12.13 12.42 -7.29
CA GLY A 223 11.31 11.40 -7.96
C GLY A 223 12.10 10.37 -8.79
N ASN A 224 11.38 9.50 -9.52
CA ASN A 224 11.97 8.42 -10.32
C ASN A 224 12.40 8.92 -11.71
N ILE A 225 13.59 9.51 -11.80
CA ILE A 225 14.13 10.11 -13.04
C ILE A 225 14.71 9.02 -13.96
N THR A 226 14.12 8.83 -15.14
CA THR A 226 14.58 7.83 -16.13
C THR A 226 15.38 8.42 -17.29
N SER A 227 15.35 9.75 -17.48
CA SER A 227 16.06 10.45 -18.56
C SER A 227 16.20 11.95 -18.26
N TRP A 228 17.20 12.61 -18.87
CA TRP A 228 17.41 14.06 -18.80
C TRP A 228 17.35 14.68 -20.20
N LEU A 229 16.77 15.88 -20.30
CA LEU A 229 16.78 16.72 -21.49
C LEU A 229 17.28 18.10 -21.08
N TRP A 230 18.31 18.60 -21.77
CA TRP A 230 18.86 19.95 -21.58
C TRP A 230 18.51 20.79 -22.81
N ASP A 231 18.06 22.03 -22.58
CA ASP A 231 17.86 23.02 -23.63
C ASP A 231 18.39 24.36 -23.12
N PHE A 232 19.52 24.80 -23.68
CA PHE A 232 20.15 26.08 -23.36
C PHE A 232 19.65 27.23 -24.24
N GLY A 233 18.69 26.98 -25.13
CA GLY A 233 18.09 27.97 -26.03
C GLY A 233 18.96 28.38 -27.22
N ASP A 234 20.16 27.78 -27.36
CA ASP A 234 21.09 28.03 -28.48
C ASP A 234 21.06 26.95 -29.57
N GLY A 235 20.16 25.97 -29.44
CA GLY A 235 20.02 24.84 -30.36
C GLY A 235 21.06 23.74 -30.16
N THR A 236 21.86 23.81 -29.09
CA THR A 236 22.74 22.74 -28.65
C THR A 236 22.21 22.14 -27.34
N THR A 237 22.36 20.81 -27.20
CA THR A 237 22.00 20.05 -25.99
C THR A 237 23.24 19.78 -25.16
#